data_AF-C4Z3T7-F1
#
_entry.id   AF-C4Z3T7-F1
#
_cell.length_a   1.000
_cell.length_b   1.000
_cell.length_c   1.000
_cell.angle_alpha   90.00
_cell.angle_beta   90.00
_cell.angle_gamma   90.00
#
_symmetry.space_group_name_H-M   'P 1'
#
loop_
_entity.id
_entity.type
_entity.pdbx_description
1 polymer ?
#
loop_
_entity_poly.entity_id
_entity_poly.type
_entity_poly.pdbx_seq_one_letter_code
_entity_poly.pdbx_strand_id
1 'polypeptide(L)'
;MCYTSHEIIFTNSERGKSMYFENDTDLYRVIGANIKNYREQAKLTQVQLAEQAKISISYLSKIEAAGCDKSLSISVLNQIANVLGVEISEFFKEVDKT
;
A
#
# COMPACT_ATOMS: atom_id res chain seq x y z
N MET A 1 -8.04 -37.12 38.60
CA MET A 1 -7.24 -36.59 37.48
C MET A 1 -8.09 -35.52 36.81
N CYS A 2 -7.71 -34.25 36.92
CA CYS A 2 -8.43 -33.16 36.29
C CYS A 2 -7.60 -32.65 35.11
N TYR A 3 -8.15 -32.75 33.90
CA TYR A 3 -7.53 -32.24 32.69
C TYR A 3 -7.51 -30.72 32.73
N THR A 4 -6.34 -30.13 32.51
CA THR A 4 -6.17 -28.70 32.28
C THR A 4 -6.69 -28.37 30.87
N SER A 5 -7.88 -27.78 30.79
CA SER A 5 -8.38 -27.12 29.59
C SER A 5 -7.42 -25.98 29.25
N HIS A 6 -6.56 -26.18 28.26
CA HIS A 6 -5.85 -25.07 27.62
C HIS A 6 -6.85 -24.44 26.65
N GLU A 7 -7.49 -23.35 27.06
CA GLU A 7 -8.20 -22.50 26.10
C GLU A 7 -7.17 -21.86 25.17
N ILE A 8 -7.23 -22.18 23.88
CA ILE A 8 -6.57 -21.39 22.86
C ILE A 8 -7.37 -20.10 22.75
N ILE A 9 -6.91 -19.06 23.45
CA ILE A 9 -7.41 -17.71 23.26
C ILE A 9 -6.94 -17.28 21.87
N PHE A 10 -7.79 -17.40 20.86
CA PHE A 10 -7.65 -16.60 19.65
C PHE A 10 -7.95 -15.15 20.07
N THR A 11 -6.92 -14.43 20.52
CA THR A 11 -7.05 -13.00 20.78
C THR A 11 -7.43 -12.37 19.46
N ASN A 12 -8.57 -11.70 19.44
CA ASN A 12 -9.09 -10.85 18.37
C ASN A 12 -8.21 -9.59 18.16
N SER A 13 -6.89 -9.73 18.32
CA SER A 13 -5.90 -8.64 18.40
C SER A 13 -5.56 -8.04 17.05
N GLU A 14 -5.90 -8.72 15.95
CA GLU A 14 -5.79 -8.19 14.60
C GLU A 14 -7.14 -7.54 14.24
N ARG A 15 -7.54 -6.47 14.93
CA ARG A 15 -8.53 -5.54 14.34
C ARG A 15 -7.86 -5.00 13.08
N GLY A 16 -8.13 -5.65 11.95
CA GLY A 16 -7.61 -5.25 10.66
C GLY A 16 -7.82 -3.75 10.50
N LYS A 17 -6.73 -3.04 10.17
CA LYS A 17 -6.80 -1.62 9.80
C LYS A 17 -7.95 -1.47 8.81
N SER A 18 -8.92 -0.64 9.16
CA SER A 18 -10.06 -0.35 8.31
C SER A 18 -9.55 0.07 6.92
N MET A 19 -9.79 -0.74 5.89
CA MET A 19 -9.52 -0.39 4.48
C MET A 19 -10.72 0.33 3.84
N TYR A 20 -11.57 0.94 4.67
CA TYR A 20 -12.71 1.73 4.21
C TYR A 20 -12.26 3.17 3.97
N PHE A 21 -12.49 3.67 2.77
CA PHE A 21 -12.21 5.04 2.36
C PHE A 21 -13.52 5.78 2.12
N GLU A 22 -13.58 7.04 2.53
CA GLU A 22 -14.77 7.90 2.33
C GLU A 22 -15.05 8.18 0.85
N ASN A 23 -14.01 8.29 0.03
CA ASN A 23 -14.11 8.57 -1.40
C ASN A 23 -12.84 8.15 -2.16
N ASP A 24 -12.94 8.11 -3.50
CA ASP A 24 -11.84 7.76 -4.40
C ASP A 24 -10.61 8.66 -4.27
N THR A 25 -10.80 9.95 -3.99
CA THR A 25 -9.69 10.91 -3.83
C THR A 25 -8.84 10.55 -2.63
N ASP A 26 -9.46 10.20 -1.50
CA ASP A 26 -8.76 9.75 -0.30
C ASP A 26 -8.04 8.42 -0.53
N LEU A 27 -8.68 7.49 -1.23
CA LEU A 27 -8.08 6.22 -1.65
C LEU A 27 -6.81 6.47 -2.48
N TYR A 28 -6.89 7.27 -3.54
CA TYR A 28 -5.74 7.54 -4.42
C TYR A 28 -4.62 8.30 -3.71
N ARG A 29 -4.97 9.22 -2.81
CA ARG A 29 -4.01 9.94 -1.96
C ARG A 29 -3.21 8.98 -1.08
N VAL A 30 -3.87 8.02 -0.43
CA VAL A 30 -3.22 7.03 0.45
C VAL A 30 -2.33 6.09 -0.37
N ILE A 31 -2.83 5.58 -1.49
CA ILE A 31 -2.05 4.73 -2.40
C ILE A 31 -0.78 5.45 -2.89
N GLY A 32 -0.93 6.68 -3.39
CA GLY A 32 0.19 7.46 -3.93
C GLY A 32 1.26 7.76 -2.87
N ALA A 33 0.83 8.11 -1.65
CA ALA A 33 1.73 8.36 -0.53
C ALA A 33 2.49 7.09 -0.10
N ASN A 34 1.81 5.94 -0.06
CA ASN A 34 2.42 4.67 0.33
C ASN A 34 3.40 4.18 -0.74
N ILE A 35 3.05 4.25 -2.03
CA ILE A 35 3.98 3.91 -3.13
C ILE A 35 5.25 4.75 -3.02
N LYS A 36 5.11 6.07 -2.81
CA LYS A 36 6.26 6.97 -2.62
C LYS A 36 7.11 6.56 -1.42
N ASN A 37 6.48 6.26 -0.29
CA ASN A 37 7.16 5.86 0.93
C ASN A 37 8.00 4.59 0.72
N TYR A 38 7.39 3.52 0.20
CA TYR A 38 8.10 2.26 -0.08
C TYR A 38 9.19 2.43 -1.15
N ARG A 39 8.97 3.28 -2.17
CA ARG A 39 10.00 3.62 -3.15
C ARG A 39 11.23 4.25 -2.48
N GLU A 40 11.01 5.21 -1.57
CA GLU A 40 12.08 5.90 -0.85
C GLU A 40 12.81 4.97 0.12
N GLN A 41 12.10 4.05 0.78
CA GLN A 41 12.71 2.98 1.60
C GLN A 41 13.57 2.03 0.77
N ALA A 42 13.13 1.69 -0.44
CA ALA A 42 13.89 0.91 -1.42
C ALA A 42 15.03 1.69 -2.08
N LYS A 43 15.19 2.98 -1.76
CA LYS A 43 16.22 3.89 -2.31
C LYS A 43 16.17 4.00 -3.84
N LEU A 44 14.98 3.90 -4.42
CA LEU A 44 14.76 4.05 -5.86
C LEU A 44 14.34 5.48 -6.20
N THR A 45 14.88 6.01 -7.30
CA THR A 45 14.31 7.19 -7.97
C THR A 45 12.99 6.83 -8.65
N GLN A 46 12.16 7.83 -8.96
CA GLN A 46 10.96 7.61 -9.77
C GLN A 46 11.29 6.97 -11.13
N VAL A 47 12.41 7.38 -11.75
CA VAL A 47 12.87 6.80 -13.01
C VAL A 47 13.10 5.29 -12.88
N GLN A 48 13.88 4.90 -11.87
CA GLN A 48 14.22 3.50 -11.64
C GLN A 48 12.99 2.63 -11.30
N LEU A 49 12.08 3.12 -10.45
CA LEU A 49 10.86 2.35 -10.12
C LEU A 49 9.99 2.15 -11.34
N ALA A 50 9.73 3.19 -12.12
CA ALA A 50 8.86 3.09 -13.27
C ALA A 50 9.46 2.23 -14.40
N GLU A 51 10.78 2.29 -14.62
CA GLU A 51 11.47 1.37 -15.54
C GLU A 51 11.30 -0.09 -15.10
N GLN A 52 11.56 -0.40 -13.83
CA GLN A 52 11.44 -1.77 -13.30
C GLN A 52 9.99 -2.27 -13.28
N ALA A 53 9.03 -1.40 -12.97
CA ALA A 53 7.61 -1.70 -12.95
C ALA A 53 6.98 -1.70 -14.35
N LYS A 54 7.75 -1.34 -15.40
CA LYS A 54 7.30 -1.26 -16.81
C LYS A 54 6.13 -0.29 -17.00
N ILE A 55 6.16 0.84 -16.30
CA ILE A 55 5.22 1.94 -16.45
C ILE A 55 5.94 3.23 -16.87
N SER A 56 5.20 4.21 -17.39
CA SER A 56 5.83 5.49 -17.75
C SER A 56 6.19 6.31 -16.51
N ILE A 57 7.31 7.03 -16.56
CA ILE A 57 7.75 7.96 -15.50
C ILE A 57 6.65 9.00 -15.22
N SER A 58 6.07 9.58 -16.27
CA SER A 58 4.98 10.56 -16.15
C SER A 58 3.77 9.99 -15.41
N TYR A 59 3.48 8.70 -15.58
CA TYR A 59 2.39 8.05 -14.86
C TYR A 59 2.74 7.86 -13.39
N LEU A 60 3.93 7.34 -13.06
CA LEU A 60 4.37 7.22 -11.67
C LEU A 60 4.42 8.58 -10.95
N SER A 61 4.94 9.63 -11.61
CA SER A 61 4.97 10.98 -11.03
C SER A 61 3.57 11.52 -10.73
N LYS A 62 2.56 11.17 -11.53
CA LYS A 62 1.15 11.52 -11.26
C LYS A 62 0.55 10.71 -10.11
N ILE A 63 0.94 9.43 -9.98
CA ILE A 63 0.50 8.56 -8.87
C ILE A 63 1.02 9.11 -7.54
N GLU A 64 2.30 9.49 -7.47
CA GLU A 64 2.91 10.00 -6.22
C GLU A 64 2.59 11.47 -5.91
N ALA A 65 1.89 12.17 -6.80
CA ALA A 65 1.48 13.56 -6.59
C ALA A 65 0.26 13.63 -5.65
N ALA A 66 0.23 14.63 -4.76
CA ALA A 66 -0.81 14.80 -3.75
C ALA A 66 -2.24 15.03 -4.30
N GLY A 67 -2.38 15.28 -5.60
CA GLY A 67 -3.65 15.52 -6.29
C GLY A 67 -3.96 14.49 -7.36
N CYS A 68 -3.58 13.23 -7.17
CA CYS A 68 -3.93 12.17 -8.11
C CYS A 68 -5.46 11.99 -8.14
N ASP A 69 -6.08 12.37 -9.25
CA ASP A 69 -7.52 12.29 -9.53
C ASP A 69 -7.87 11.18 -10.52
N LYS A 70 -6.90 10.31 -10.84
CA LYS A 70 -7.03 9.31 -11.90
C LYS A 70 -7.14 7.91 -11.35
N SER A 71 -8.00 7.14 -12.01
CA SER A 71 -8.06 5.70 -11.82
C SER A 71 -6.72 5.04 -12.12
N LEU A 72 -6.34 4.12 -11.25
CA LEU A 72 -5.15 3.30 -11.37
C LEU A 72 -5.56 1.83 -11.36
N SER A 73 -5.01 1.08 -12.29
CA SER A 73 -5.38 -0.33 -12.44
C SER A 73 -4.73 -1.18 -11.35
N ILE A 74 -5.43 -2.22 -10.92
CA ILE A 74 -4.88 -3.23 -9.99
C ILE A 74 -3.61 -3.87 -10.56
N SER A 75 -3.53 -4.04 -11.88
CA SER A 75 -2.33 -4.57 -12.54
C SER A 75 -1.09 -3.70 -12.32
N VAL A 76 -1.24 -2.37 -12.43
CA VAL A 76 -0.16 -1.41 -12.17
C VAL A 76 0.27 -1.44 -10.70
N LEU A 77 -0.70 -1.50 -9.78
CA LEU A 77 -0.40 -1.65 -8.35
C LEU A 77 0.39 -2.94 -8.09
N ASN A 78 -0.02 -4.07 -8.68
CA ASN A 78 0.71 -5.32 -8.56
C ASN A 78 2.14 -5.24 -9.12
N GLN A 79 2.34 -4.59 -10.28
CA GLN A 79 3.67 -4.37 -10.86
C GLN A 79 4.58 -3.59 -9.92
N ILE A 80 4.07 -2.50 -9.34
CA ILE A 80 4.81 -1.67 -8.39
C ILE A 80 5.13 -2.47 -7.11
N ALA A 81 4.14 -3.18 -6.56
CA ALA A 81 4.30 -4.01 -5.36
C ALA A 81 5.41 -5.06 -5.53
N ASN A 82 5.44 -5.76 -6.68
CA ASN A 82 6.46 -6.75 -7.00
C ASN A 82 7.88 -6.14 -7.06
N VAL A 83 8.03 -4.94 -7.61
CA VAL A 83 9.34 -4.26 -7.67
C VAL A 83 9.79 -3.80 -6.29
N LEU A 84 8.86 -3.29 -5.49
CA LEU A 84 9.15 -2.82 -4.13
C LEU A 84 9.28 -3.95 -3.11
N GLY A 85 8.90 -5.18 -3.47
CA GLY A 85 8.98 -6.35 -2.59
C GLY A 85 8.00 -6.29 -1.42
N VAL A 86 6.81 -5.71 -1.64
CA VAL A 86 5.77 -5.54 -0.62
C VAL A 86 4.45 -6.17 -1.05
N GLU A 87 3.60 -6.52 -0.09
CA GLU A 87 2.23 -6.94 -0.36
C GLU A 87 1.43 -5.77 -0.97
N ILE A 88 0.61 -6.05 -1.99
CA ILE A 88 -0.20 -5.01 -2.63
C ILE A 88 -1.15 -4.30 -1.64
N SER A 89 -1.56 -5.00 -0.57
CA SER A 89 -2.39 -4.46 0.51
C SER A 89 -1.71 -3.33 1.29
N GLU A 90 -0.37 -3.27 1.28
CA GLU A 90 0.37 -2.20 1.96
C GLU A 90 0.02 -0.81 1.39
N PHE A 91 -0.34 -0.72 0.12
CA PHE A 91 -0.71 0.56 -0.50
C PHE A 91 -2.00 1.15 0.07
N PHE A 92 -2.84 0.34 0.71
CA PHE A 92 -4.15 0.75 1.24
C PHE A 92 -4.13 1.03 2.75
N LYS A 93 -2.98 0.91 3.42
CA LYS A 93 -2.90 1.16 4.87
C LYS A 93 -2.76 2.65 5.13
N GLU A 94 -3.71 3.23 5.86
CA GLU A 94 -3.53 4.57 6.40
C GLU A 94 -2.42 4.55 7.47
N VAL A 95 -1.51 5.50 7.40
CA VAL A 95 -0.57 5.76 8.49
C VAL A 95 -1.24 6.80 9.38
N ASP A 96 -1.66 6.40 10.58
CA ASP A 96 -2.15 7.34 11.59
C ASP A 96 -1.08 8.43 11.77
N LYS A 97 -1.42 9.67 11.42
CA LYS A 97 -0.57 10.81 11.73
C LYS A 97 -0.62 10.96 13.24
N THR A 98 0.42 10.48 13.91
CA THR A 98 0.69 10.81 15.32
C THR A 98 1.04 12.29 15.42
#